data_AF-U3TS30-F1
#
_entry.id   AF-U3TS30-F1
#
_cell.length_a   1.000
_cell.length_b   1.000
_cell.length_c   1.000
_cell.angle_alpha   90.00
_cell.angle_beta   90.00
_cell.angle_gamma   90.00
#
_symmetry.space_group_name_H-M   'P 1'
#
loop_
_entity.id
_entity.type
_entity.pdbx_description
1 polymer ?
#
loop_
_entity_poly.entity_id
_entity_poly.type
_entity_poly.pdbx_seq_one_letter_code
_entity_poly.pdbx_strand_id
1 'polypeptide(L)'
;MVPCPPNLERFGYQLIGARLMANEHGASALVLYQTASGTRVGWYIRPQTVRLEKGSRQADNLVAQYWSDRHYNYALVSPMSGEAAPALRAAIGSEVG
;
A
#
# COMPACT_ATOMS: atom_id res chain seq x y z
N MET A 1 16.52 0.31 7.19
CA MET A 1 16.31 -0.82 6.26
C MET A 1 14.88 -0.72 5.75
N VAL A 2 14.66 -0.69 4.43
CA VAL A 2 13.30 -0.66 3.88
C VAL A 2 12.60 -2.00 4.19
N PRO A 3 11.36 -2.01 4.71
CA PRO A 3 10.66 -3.24 5.05
C PRO A 3 10.37 -4.06 3.78
N CYS A 4 10.34 -5.39 3.93
CA CYS A 4 9.97 -6.30 2.85
C CYS A 4 8.49 -6.07 2.48
N PRO A 5 8.15 -5.95 1.19
CA PRO A 5 6.78 -5.81 0.76
C PRO A 5 5.90 -7.00 1.18
N PRO A 6 4.61 -6.78 1.50
CA PRO A 6 3.70 -7.88 1.84
C PRO A 6 3.46 -8.80 0.65
N ASN A 7 3.26 -10.11 0.91
CA ASN A 7 2.79 -11.05 -0.10
C ASN A 7 1.26 -10.89 -0.28
N LEU A 8 0.84 -10.48 -1.48
CA LEU A 8 -0.56 -10.26 -1.85
C LEU A 8 -1.11 -11.32 -2.84
N GLU A 9 -0.36 -12.39 -3.11
CA GLU A 9 -0.72 -13.43 -4.07
C GLU A 9 -2.04 -14.12 -3.71
N ARG A 10 -2.38 -14.22 -2.41
CA ARG A 10 -3.67 -14.75 -1.94
C ARG A 10 -4.89 -13.98 -2.44
N PHE A 11 -4.69 -12.73 -2.88
CA PHE A 11 -5.72 -11.89 -3.50
C PHE A 11 -5.57 -11.82 -5.02
N GLY A 12 -4.70 -12.63 -5.61
CA GLY A 12 -4.40 -12.64 -7.04
C GLY A 12 -3.46 -11.51 -7.49
N TYR A 13 -2.88 -10.73 -6.58
CA TYR A 13 -1.94 -9.65 -6.89
C TYR A 13 -0.49 -10.17 -6.92
N GLN A 14 0.13 -10.08 -8.09
CA GLN A 14 1.53 -10.45 -8.31
C GLN A 14 2.42 -9.22 -8.20
N LEU A 15 3.60 -9.37 -7.60
CA LEU A 15 4.61 -8.30 -7.54
C LEU A 15 5.17 -8.05 -8.95
N ILE A 16 4.97 -6.83 -9.47
CA ILE A 16 5.47 -6.45 -10.81
C ILE A 16 6.66 -5.50 -10.75
N GLY A 17 6.98 -4.95 -9.58
CA GLY A 17 8.19 -4.16 -9.39
C GLY A 17 8.18 -3.32 -8.13
N ALA A 18 9.33 -2.70 -7.87
CA ALA A 18 9.51 -1.73 -6.80
C ALA A 18 10.43 -0.60 -7.25
N ARG A 19 10.17 0.61 -6.76
CA ARG A 19 11.01 1.79 -7.00
C ARG A 19 11.39 2.44 -5.68
N LEU A 20 12.69 2.58 -5.47
CA LEU A 20 13.24 3.40 -4.39
C LEU A 20 13.30 4.86 -4.85
N MET A 21 12.94 5.79 -3.96
CA MET A 21 12.90 7.22 -4.22
C MET A 21 13.55 7.96 -3.06
N ALA A 22 14.46 8.89 -3.37
CA ALA A 22 14.96 9.82 -2.37
C ALA A 22 13.88 10.88 -2.10
N ASN A 23 13.58 11.11 -0.82
CA ASN A 23 12.74 12.19 -0.38
C ASN A 23 13.51 13.03 0.66
N GLU A 24 13.02 14.24 0.94
CA GLU A 24 13.66 15.18 1.89
C GLU A 24 13.78 14.63 3.32
N HIS A 25 12.98 13.63 3.66
CA HIS A 25 12.92 12.95 4.95
C HIS A 25 13.53 11.53 4.94
N GLY A 26 14.27 11.15 3.89
CA GLY A 26 14.93 9.85 3.75
C GLY A 26 14.45 9.01 2.55
N ALA A 27 14.78 7.71 2.55
CA ALA A 27 14.43 6.83 1.44
C ALA A 27 12.98 6.35 1.52
N SER A 28 12.19 6.62 0.47
CA SER A 28 10.86 6.03 0.23
C SER A 28 10.92 4.83 -0.71
N ALA A 29 9.94 3.95 -0.63
CA ALA A 29 9.71 2.90 -1.60
C ALA A 29 8.26 2.91 -2.09
N LEU A 30 8.06 2.64 -3.39
CA LEU A 30 6.77 2.28 -3.97
C LEU A 30 6.87 0.87 -4.52
N VAL A 31 6.00 -0.01 -4.07
CA VAL A 31 5.89 -1.38 -4.55
C VAL A 31 4.59 -1.52 -5.34
N LEU A 32 4.68 -2.11 -6.52
CA LEU A 32 3.57 -2.23 -7.46
C LEU A 32 3.18 -3.68 -7.62
N TYR A 33 1.88 -3.94 -7.53
CA TYR A 33 1.30 -5.25 -7.78
C TYR A 33 0.23 -5.17 -8.86
N GLN A 34 0.00 -6.29 -9.54
CA GLN A 34 -1.00 -6.40 -10.58
C GLN A 34 -1.70 -7.77 -10.55
N THR A 35 -3.01 -7.79 -10.78
CA THR A 35 -3.77 -9.02 -11.01
C THR A 35 -3.63 -9.50 -12.46
N ALA A 36 -3.97 -10.77 -12.74
CA ALA A 36 -4.05 -11.28 -14.11
C ALA A 36 -5.02 -10.47 -15.00
N SER A 37 -6.08 -9.88 -14.40
CA SER A 37 -7.03 -8.99 -15.09
C SER A 37 -6.50 -7.57 -15.32
N GLY A 38 -5.29 -7.27 -14.89
CA GLY A 38 -4.62 -5.99 -15.12
C GLY A 38 -4.84 -4.93 -14.03
N THR A 39 -5.67 -5.20 -13.01
CA THR A 39 -5.91 -4.30 -11.87
C THR A 39 -4.62 -4.10 -11.08
N ARG A 40 -4.27 -2.83 -10.80
CA ARG A 40 -3.02 -2.49 -10.11
C ARG A 40 -3.27 -1.92 -8.73
N VAL A 41 -2.37 -2.23 -7.79
CA VAL A 41 -2.31 -1.59 -6.48
C VAL A 41 -0.89 -1.15 -6.16
N GLY A 42 -0.77 -0.06 -5.42
CA GLY A 42 0.51 0.50 -4.99
C GLY A 42 0.65 0.47 -3.49
N TRP A 43 1.79 0.01 -2.99
CA TRP A 43 2.17 0.04 -1.59
C TRP A 43 3.29 1.05 -1.38
N TYR A 44 2.97 2.17 -0.76
CA TYR A 44 3.90 3.25 -0.51
C TYR A 44 4.44 3.20 0.92
N ILE A 45 5.76 3.31 1.06
CA ILE A 45 6.49 3.25 2.33
C ILE A 45 7.38 4.48 2.41
N ARG A 46 7.32 5.21 3.51
CA ARG A 46 8.23 6.32 3.79
C ARG A 46 8.59 6.41 5.28
N PRO A 47 9.74 7.00 5.66
CA PRO A 47 10.04 7.22 7.06
C PRO A 47 8.92 7.99 7.78
N GLN A 48 8.65 7.61 9.03
CA GLN A 48 7.62 8.26 9.85
C GLN A 48 8.11 9.66 10.27
N THR A 49 7.48 10.69 9.72
CA THR A 49 7.68 12.09 10.14
C THR A 49 6.54 12.60 11.02
N VAL A 50 5.34 12.04 10.82
CA VAL A 50 4.13 12.27 11.61
C VAL A 50 3.46 10.92 11.82
N ARG A 51 3.00 10.66 13.04
CA ARG A 51 2.21 9.47 13.38
C ARG A 51 0.82 9.60 12.74
N LEU A 52 0.47 8.64 11.89
CA LEU A 52 -0.86 8.53 11.30
C LEU A 52 -1.68 7.50 12.08
N GLU A 53 -2.82 7.93 12.58
CA GLU A 53 -3.88 7.00 12.97
C GLU A 53 -4.36 6.24 11.74
N LYS A 54 -4.78 4.99 11.95
CA LYS A 54 -5.30 4.16 10.89
C LYS A 54 -6.54 4.79 10.29
N GLY A 55 -6.55 4.90 8.96
CA GLY A 55 -7.67 5.51 8.26
C GLY A 55 -7.69 5.17 6.77
N SER A 56 -8.70 5.70 6.09
CA SER A 56 -8.79 5.62 4.64
C SER A 56 -9.21 6.96 4.07
N ARG A 57 -8.70 7.27 2.88
CA ARG A 57 -9.09 8.43 2.09
C ARG A 57 -9.46 7.98 0.69
N GLN A 58 -10.60 8.46 0.22
CA GLN A 58 -11.01 8.26 -1.16
C GLN A 58 -10.61 9.48 -1.99
N ALA A 59 -10.17 9.23 -3.22
CA ALA A 59 -9.89 10.26 -4.21
C ALA A 59 -10.21 9.69 -5.59
N ASP A 60 -11.16 10.31 -6.29
CA ASP A 60 -11.67 9.85 -7.59
C ASP A 60 -12.10 8.36 -7.54
N ASN A 61 -11.45 7.51 -8.35
CA ASN A 61 -11.71 6.07 -8.39
C ASN A 61 -10.69 5.27 -7.54
N LEU A 62 -10.01 5.91 -6.59
CA LEU A 62 -8.99 5.29 -5.75
C LEU A 62 -9.34 5.41 -4.26
N VAL A 63 -8.87 4.44 -3.50
CA VAL A 63 -8.91 4.41 -2.05
C VAL A 63 -7.49 4.19 -1.53
N ALA A 64 -7.03 5.11 -0.69
CA ALA A 64 -5.78 5.01 0.05
C ALA A 64 -6.07 4.62 1.51
N GLN A 65 -5.64 3.43 1.94
CA GLN A 65 -5.61 3.07 3.36
C GLN A 65 -4.23 3.40 3.91
N TYR A 66 -4.17 4.14 5.01
CA TYR A 66 -2.92 4.63 5.59
C TYR A 66 -2.85 4.35 7.09
N TRP A 67 -1.64 4.17 7.57
CA TRP A 67 -1.31 3.97 8.98
C TRP A 67 0.19 4.21 9.18
N SER A 68 0.62 4.23 10.43
CA SER A 68 2.03 4.25 10.80
C SER A 68 2.40 3.04 11.65
N ASP A 69 3.64 2.58 11.53
CA ASP A 69 4.29 1.77 12.56
C ASP A 69 5.32 2.63 13.34
N ARG A 70 6.25 2.00 14.08
CA ARG A 70 7.27 2.70 14.86
C ARG A 70 8.26 3.51 13.99
N HIS A 71 8.44 3.15 12.73
CA HIS A 71 9.51 3.63 11.86
C HIS A 71 9.02 4.24 10.55
N TYR A 72 7.87 3.84 10.05
CA TYR A 72 7.37 4.13 8.71
C TYR A 72 5.90 4.54 8.69
N ASN A 73 5.57 5.38 7.71
CA ASN A 73 4.21 5.64 7.27
C ASN A 73 3.94 4.84 6.02
N TYR A 74 2.77 4.22 5.99
CA TYR A 74 2.32 3.37 4.90
C TYR A 74 1.08 3.93 4.23
N ALA A 75 0.97 3.68 2.94
CA ALA A 75 -0.28 3.83 2.21
C ALA A 75 -0.45 2.70 1.20
N LEU A 76 -1.51 1.90 1.34
CA LEU A 76 -1.99 1.03 0.27
C LEU A 76 -2.99 1.83 -0.59
N VAL A 77 -2.65 2.04 -1.85
CA VAL A 77 -3.52 2.66 -2.85
C VAL A 77 -4.11 1.57 -3.72
N SER A 78 -5.44 1.50 -3.75
CA SER A 78 -6.19 0.53 -4.55
C SER A 78 -7.34 1.19 -5.31
N PRO A 79 -7.76 0.63 -6.46
CA PRO A 79 -8.96 1.07 -7.14
C PRO A 79 -10.21 0.85 -6.29
N MET A 80 -11.19 1.75 -6.40
CA MET A 80 -12.45 1.66 -5.66
C MET A 80 -13.24 0.40 -6.03
N SER A 81 -13.24 0.05 -7.32
CA SER A 81 -13.85 -1.16 -7.89
C SER A 81 -12.81 -2.18 -8.37
N GLY A 82 -13.27 -3.38 -8.68
CA GLY A 82 -12.43 -4.50 -9.11
C GLY A 82 -12.61 -5.71 -8.20
N GLU A 83 -12.53 -6.90 -8.76
CA GLU A 83 -12.90 -8.15 -8.08
C GLU A 83 -12.11 -8.39 -6.78
N ALA A 84 -10.79 -8.24 -6.81
CA ALA A 84 -9.93 -8.50 -5.65
C ALA A 84 -9.72 -7.30 -4.72
N ALA A 85 -10.05 -6.07 -5.15
CA ALA A 85 -9.70 -4.86 -4.42
C ALA A 85 -10.44 -4.70 -3.07
N PRO A 86 -11.76 -4.99 -2.93
CA PRO A 86 -12.45 -4.94 -1.66
C PRO A 86 -11.90 -5.92 -0.62
N ALA A 87 -11.61 -7.16 -1.02
CA ALA A 87 -11.08 -8.19 -0.14
C ALA A 87 -9.67 -7.84 0.37
N LEU A 88 -8.79 -7.38 -0.53
CA LEU A 88 -7.48 -6.85 -0.15
C LEU A 88 -7.62 -5.70 0.86
N ARG A 89 -8.54 -4.77 0.59
CA ARG A 89 -8.72 -3.62 1.47
C ARG A 89 -9.13 -4.03 2.88
N ALA A 90 -10.12 -4.92 2.98
CA ALA A 90 -10.59 -5.43 4.26
C ALA A 90 -9.47 -6.14 5.05
N ALA A 91 -8.64 -6.95 4.36
CA ALA A 91 -7.53 -7.67 5.00
C ALA A 91 -6.46 -6.74 5.56
N ILE A 92 -6.04 -5.71 4.80
CA ILE A 92 -5.14 -4.68 5.34
C ILE A 92 -5.82 -3.95 6.49
N GLY A 93 -7.10 -3.62 6.34
CA GLY A 93 -7.92 -3.06 7.42
C GLY A 93 -7.99 -3.93 8.69
N SER A 94 -7.64 -5.21 8.67
CA SER A 94 -7.54 -6.07 9.86
C SER A 94 -6.11 -6.39 10.31
N GLU A 95 -5.15 -6.46 9.38
CA GLU A 95 -3.78 -6.94 9.66
C GLU A 95 -2.82 -5.86 10.17
N VAL A 96 -3.01 -4.61 9.75
CA VAL A 96 -2.19 -3.49 10.26
C VAL A 96 -2.88 -2.87 11.46
N GLY A 97 -2.52 -3.36 12.64
CA GLY A 97 -2.98 -2.96 13.97
C GLY A 97 -1.88 -3.18 15.00
#